data_AF-A0A0P4WIN1-F1
#
_entry.id   AF-A0A0P4WIN1-F1
#
_cell.length_a   1.000
_cell.length_b   1.000
_cell.length_c   1.000
_cell.angle_alpha   90.00
_cell.angle_beta   90.00
_cell.angle_gamma   90.00
#
_symmetry.space_group_name_H-M   'P 1'
#
loop_
_entity.id
_entity.type
_entity.pdbx_description
1 polymer ?
#
loop_
_entity_poly.entity_id
_entity_poly.type
_entity_poly.pdbx_seq_one_letter_code
_entity_poly.pdbx_strand_id
1 'polypeptide(L)'
;MAAVETIRAMLSARSVLRLGPAVTRKVIFPLSSTPGQNAKDDLHLNFRRLALSPIEVQLSAQVLASASSLNNTKELRLPPLLKPATITFPTLYNGVMLEKDLPSILNIFEKTDPGTSQQKVEAPTNQVAEKQAARLIITRRKKMRKHKLRKLRKKMKFVWAKVRQKREYRKEKQFQAEQMAKVRRYDAFDAAEYVKDILRQTKEKPTPKTWKSKRLPEFLIKELMKKEEEKKIKNRQERLKLEALQKIKDNYKSDLLSK
;
A
#
# COMPACT_ATOMS: atom_id res chain seq x y z
N MET A 1 33.65 42.82 10.48
CA MET A 1 34.21 42.20 9.26
C MET A 1 34.74 40.77 9.47
N ALA A 2 35.23 40.39 10.67
CA ALA A 2 35.77 39.05 10.92
C ALA A 2 34.74 37.89 11.05
N ALA A 3 33.44 38.18 11.20
CA ALA A 3 32.40 37.17 11.41
C ALA A 3 31.80 36.57 10.12
N VAL A 4 32.07 37.19 8.95
CA VAL A 4 31.50 36.75 7.67
C VAL A 4 32.42 35.74 6.96
N GLU A 5 33.72 35.77 7.24
CA GLU A 5 34.71 34.85 6.67
C GLU A 5 34.65 33.44 7.29
N THR A 6 34.30 33.33 8.57
CA THR A 6 34.13 32.03 9.26
C THR A 6 32.95 31.22 8.73
N ILE A 7 31.87 31.88 8.28
CA ILE A 7 30.71 31.20 7.68
C ILE A 7 31.05 30.70 6.27
N ARG A 8 31.91 31.41 5.53
CA ARG A 8 32.37 30.99 4.18
C ARG A 8 33.34 29.81 4.25
N ALA A 9 34.14 29.70 5.32
CA ALA A 9 35.02 28.55 5.57
C ALA A 9 34.24 27.27 5.96
N MET A 10 33.12 27.39 6.68
CA MET A 10 32.30 26.23 7.08
C MET A 10 31.52 25.57 5.93
N LEU A 11 31.28 26.27 4.82
CA LEU A 11 30.57 25.74 3.65
C LEU A 11 31.50 25.07 2.61
N SER A 12 32.82 25.21 2.72
CA SER A 12 33.81 24.64 1.80
C SER A 12 34.34 23.25 2.24
N ALA A 13 34.10 22.85 3.49
CA ALA A 13 34.60 21.59 4.06
C ALA A 13 33.62 20.40 3.92
N ARG A 14 32.62 20.46 3.03
CA ARG A 14 31.84 19.28 2.61
C ARG A 14 32.57 18.51 1.50
N SER A 15 33.81 18.14 1.80
CA SER A 15 34.60 17.22 1.00
C SER A 15 34.09 15.79 1.23
N VAL A 16 33.66 15.17 0.13
CA VAL A 16 33.95 13.78 -0.25
C VAL A 16 34.06 12.78 0.92
N LEU A 17 32.92 12.33 1.45
CA LEU A 17 32.86 11.05 2.15
C LEU A 17 32.97 9.92 1.11
N ARG A 18 34.20 9.55 0.79
CA ARG A 18 34.54 8.24 0.20
C ARG A 18 34.05 7.16 1.15
N LEU A 19 32.96 6.49 0.77
CA LEU A 19 32.63 5.19 1.34
C LEU A 19 33.78 4.23 1.02
N GLY A 20 34.51 3.81 2.05
CA GLY A 20 35.55 2.79 1.95
C GLY A 20 34.98 1.44 1.49
N PRO A 21 35.84 0.54 0.98
CA PRO A 21 35.41 -0.78 0.54
C PRO A 21 34.90 -1.60 1.73
N ALA A 22 33.72 -2.20 1.56
CA ALA A 22 33.11 -3.09 2.53
C ALA A 22 34.01 -4.33 2.77
N VAL A 23 34.57 -4.42 3.97
CA VAL A 23 35.23 -5.63 4.49
C VAL A 23 34.14 -6.68 4.68
N THR A 24 34.05 -7.63 3.76
CA THR A 24 33.18 -8.80 3.89
C THR A 24 33.81 -9.76 4.91
N ARG A 25 33.17 -9.90 6.09
CA ARG A 25 33.47 -11.01 7.01
C ARG A 25 33.09 -12.31 6.29
N LYS A 26 34.09 -13.08 5.88
CA LYS A 26 33.96 -14.48 5.48
C LYS A 26 33.41 -15.27 6.68
N VAL A 27 32.16 -15.68 6.60
CA VAL A 27 31.63 -16.75 7.43
C VAL A 27 32.19 -18.04 6.85
N ILE A 28 33.10 -18.66 7.59
CA ILE A 28 33.68 -19.96 7.30
C ILE A 28 32.63 -21.00 7.68
N PHE A 29 32.07 -21.68 6.68
CA PHE A 29 31.37 -22.96 6.88
C PHE A 29 32.32 -24.09 6.51
N PRO A 30 32.43 -25.16 7.31
CA PRO A 30 33.35 -26.26 7.04
C PRO A 30 32.86 -27.09 5.84
N LEU A 31 33.77 -27.26 4.89
CA LEU A 31 33.65 -28.09 3.70
C LEU A 31 34.04 -29.52 4.10
N SER A 32 33.11 -30.48 4.01
CA SER A 32 33.42 -31.91 4.10
C SER A 32 33.32 -32.59 2.72
N SER A 33 34.38 -33.36 2.43
CA SER A 33 34.51 -34.52 1.52
C SER A 33 34.31 -34.36 0.00
N THR A 34 35.46 -34.13 -0.65
CA THR A 34 36.08 -34.85 -1.81
C THR A 34 35.51 -34.80 -3.24
N PRO A 35 36.41 -34.82 -4.25
CA PRO A 35 36.13 -34.45 -5.64
C PRO A 35 35.96 -35.68 -6.55
N GLY A 36 34.93 -35.64 -7.41
CA GLY A 36 34.75 -36.57 -8.52
C GLY A 36 34.75 -35.79 -9.83
N GLN A 37 35.72 -36.09 -10.68
CA GLN A 37 35.89 -35.57 -12.03
C GLN A 37 34.65 -35.84 -12.90
N ASN A 38 34.36 -34.93 -13.85
CA ASN A 38 33.66 -35.12 -15.14
C ASN A 38 32.71 -33.95 -15.48
N ALA A 39 33.29 -32.76 -15.65
CA ALA A 39 32.59 -31.57 -16.13
C ALA A 39 32.46 -31.58 -17.67
N LYS A 40 31.73 -32.54 -18.26
CA LYS A 40 31.32 -32.48 -19.68
C LYS A 40 29.92 -33.02 -20.03
N ASP A 41 29.15 -33.58 -19.09
CA ASP A 41 27.83 -34.21 -19.43
C ASP A 41 26.58 -33.46 -18.89
N ASP A 42 26.74 -32.29 -18.28
CA ASP A 42 25.66 -31.61 -17.52
C ASP A 42 24.71 -30.71 -18.36
N LEU A 43 24.49 -31.01 -19.63
CA LEU A 43 23.51 -30.28 -20.47
C LEU A 43 22.26 -31.09 -20.85
N HIS A 44 22.18 -32.38 -20.51
CA HIS A 44 21.04 -33.23 -20.92
C HIS A 44 20.15 -33.79 -19.79
N LEU A 45 20.38 -33.39 -18.52
CA LEU A 45 19.68 -33.96 -17.36
C LEU A 45 18.58 -33.09 -16.73
N ASN A 46 18.22 -31.95 -17.32
CA ASN A 46 17.20 -31.05 -16.76
C ASN A 46 15.74 -31.37 -17.17
N PHE A 47 15.48 -32.47 -17.85
CA PHE A 47 14.11 -32.93 -18.18
C PHE A 47 13.65 -34.19 -17.41
N ARG A 48 14.46 -34.71 -16.47
CA ARG A 48 14.14 -35.97 -15.76
C ARG A 48 13.90 -35.82 -14.25
N ARG A 49 13.15 -34.79 -13.83
CA ARG A 49 12.75 -34.61 -12.41
C ARG A 49 11.34 -34.03 -12.23
N LEU A 50 10.36 -34.66 -12.88
CA LEU A 50 8.94 -34.66 -12.46
C LEU A 50 8.46 -36.06 -12.08
N ALA A 51 9.38 -37.00 -11.83
CA ALA A 51 9.03 -38.26 -11.19
C ALA A 51 9.14 -38.03 -9.68
N LEU A 52 8.00 -37.93 -9.00
CA LEU A 52 7.91 -38.00 -7.55
C LEU A 52 8.63 -39.26 -7.09
N SER A 53 9.41 -39.16 -6.00
CA SER A 53 10.03 -40.34 -5.41
C SER A 53 8.95 -41.34 -4.97
N PRO A 54 9.21 -42.65 -4.95
CA PRO A 54 8.22 -43.65 -4.53
C PRO A 54 7.61 -43.35 -3.15
N ILE A 55 8.40 -42.72 -2.26
CA ILE A 55 7.99 -42.29 -0.92
C ILE A 55 7.01 -41.11 -0.98
N GLU A 56 7.24 -40.13 -1.86
CA GLU A 56 6.32 -38.99 -2.06
C GLU A 56 5.00 -39.42 -2.72
N VAL A 57 5.04 -40.43 -3.60
CA VAL A 57 3.83 -41.04 -4.17
C VAL A 57 3.04 -41.78 -3.08
N GLN A 58 3.73 -42.51 -2.19
CA GLN A 58 3.08 -43.19 -1.06
C GLN A 58 2.46 -42.18 -0.08
N LEU A 59 3.18 -41.12 0.29
CA LEU A 59 2.67 -40.07 1.19
C LEU A 59 1.48 -39.32 0.61
N SER A 60 1.53 -38.94 -0.69
CA SER A 60 0.40 -38.27 -1.35
C SER A 60 -0.82 -39.18 -1.49
N ALA A 61 -0.62 -40.47 -1.78
CA ALA A 61 -1.70 -41.45 -1.80
C ALA A 61 -2.32 -41.65 -0.39
N GLN A 62 -1.52 -41.64 0.67
CA GLN A 62 -2.00 -41.76 2.06
C GLN A 62 -2.84 -40.54 2.49
N VAL A 63 -2.48 -39.34 2.04
CA VAL A 63 -3.25 -38.11 2.29
C VAL A 63 -4.59 -38.13 1.54
N LEU A 64 -4.62 -38.62 0.30
CA LEU A 64 -5.87 -38.78 -0.46
C LEU A 64 -6.77 -39.87 0.14
N ALA A 65 -6.19 -40.99 0.61
CA ALA A 65 -6.94 -42.07 1.25
C ALA A 65 -7.55 -41.62 2.59
N SER A 66 -6.80 -40.88 3.41
CA SER A 66 -7.31 -40.35 4.69
C SER A 66 -8.38 -39.26 4.50
N ALA A 67 -8.33 -38.48 3.41
CA ALA A 67 -9.38 -37.52 3.07
C ALA A 67 -10.73 -38.19 2.70
N SER A 68 -10.70 -39.43 2.21
CA SER A 68 -11.92 -40.19 1.85
C SER A 68 -12.62 -40.86 3.05
N SER A 69 -12.00 -40.86 4.24
CA SER A 69 -12.56 -41.50 5.44
C SER A 69 -13.52 -40.60 6.24
N LEU A 70 -13.77 -39.36 5.80
CA LEU A 70 -14.75 -38.45 6.40
C LEU A 70 -16.10 -38.51 5.67
N ASN A 71 -16.58 -39.71 5.37
CA ASN A 71 -17.92 -39.92 4.78
C ASN A 71 -18.98 -40.19 5.86
N ASN A 72 -18.92 -39.47 6.98
CA ASN A 72 -20.01 -39.45 7.96
C ASN A 72 -20.39 -38.02 8.33
N THR A 73 -20.59 -37.19 7.30
CA THR A 73 -21.34 -35.95 7.42
C THR A 73 -22.72 -36.22 6.82
N LYS A 74 -23.74 -36.25 7.67
CA LYS A 74 -25.13 -36.02 7.27
C LYS A 74 -25.12 -34.90 6.23
N GLU A 75 -25.62 -35.16 5.03
CA GLU A 75 -25.73 -34.18 3.94
C GLU A 75 -26.40 -32.90 4.49
N LEU A 76 -25.59 -31.92 4.90
CA LEU A 76 -26.06 -30.56 5.11
C LEU A 76 -26.21 -29.95 3.72
N ARG A 77 -27.31 -30.30 3.06
CA ARG A 77 -27.75 -29.58 1.87
C ARG A 77 -28.17 -28.19 2.32
N LEU A 78 -27.28 -27.22 2.12
CA LEU A 78 -27.67 -25.83 2.16
C LEU A 78 -28.82 -25.63 1.15
N PRO A 79 -29.90 -24.92 1.52
CA PRO A 79 -30.93 -24.58 0.55
C PRO A 79 -30.25 -23.84 -0.61
N PRO A 80 -30.54 -24.19 -1.88
CA PRO A 80 -29.95 -23.52 -3.02
C PRO A 80 -30.42 -22.06 -3.03
N LEU A 81 -29.64 -21.17 -2.43
CA LEU A 81 -29.81 -19.75 -2.62
C LEU A 81 -29.40 -19.45 -4.05
N LEU A 82 -30.42 -19.07 -4.82
CA LEU A 82 -30.39 -18.57 -6.19
C LEU A 82 -30.34 -19.70 -7.23
N LYS A 83 -31.48 -19.84 -7.93
CA LYS A 83 -31.54 -20.49 -9.24
C LYS A 83 -30.33 -20.01 -10.05
N PRO A 84 -29.59 -20.89 -10.75
CA PRO A 84 -28.49 -20.43 -11.59
C PRO A 84 -29.08 -19.37 -12.51
N ALA A 85 -28.58 -18.13 -12.39
CA ALA A 85 -28.95 -17.09 -13.34
C ALA A 85 -28.56 -17.65 -14.71
N THR A 86 -29.54 -17.89 -15.57
CA THR A 86 -29.30 -18.26 -16.95
C THR A 86 -28.60 -17.06 -17.58
N ILE A 87 -27.28 -17.07 -17.56
CA ILE A 87 -26.47 -16.09 -18.28
C ILE A 87 -26.58 -16.52 -19.75
N THR A 88 -27.63 -16.04 -20.40
CA THR A 88 -27.70 -15.99 -21.86
C THR A 88 -26.63 -14.99 -22.30
N PHE A 89 -25.46 -15.50 -22.65
CA PHE A 89 -24.56 -14.75 -23.51
C PHE A 89 -25.33 -14.38 -24.78
N PRO A 90 -25.21 -13.15 -25.29
CA PRO A 90 -25.73 -12.83 -26.60
C PRO A 90 -24.92 -13.66 -27.62
N THR A 91 -25.41 -14.86 -27.90
CA THR A 91 -24.94 -15.67 -29.01
C THR A 91 -25.30 -14.91 -30.28
N LEU A 92 -24.29 -14.51 -31.05
CA LEU A 92 -24.46 -13.75 -32.31
C LEU A 92 -25.28 -14.49 -33.38
N TYR A 93 -25.63 -15.74 -33.13
CA TYR A 93 -26.38 -16.57 -34.06
C TYR A 93 -27.31 -17.44 -33.25
N ASN A 94 -28.60 -17.09 -33.28
CA ASN A 94 -29.72 -18.02 -33.43
C ASN A 94 -31.05 -17.25 -33.26
N GLY A 95 -31.78 -17.10 -34.37
CA GLY A 95 -33.21 -16.77 -34.35
C GLY A 95 -33.57 -15.44 -34.98
N VAL A 96 -33.93 -15.50 -36.27
CA VAL A 96 -34.81 -14.58 -37.02
C VAL A 96 -34.45 -13.10 -36.90
N MET A 97 -33.69 -12.62 -37.89
CA MET A 97 -33.56 -11.20 -38.19
C MET A 97 -34.95 -10.65 -38.50
N LEU A 98 -35.57 -9.99 -37.53
CA LEU A 98 -36.68 -9.09 -37.78
C LEU A 98 -36.09 -7.90 -38.54
N GLU A 99 -36.19 -7.98 -39.86
CA GLU A 99 -35.78 -6.96 -40.82
C GLU A 99 -36.75 -5.77 -40.69
N LYS A 100 -36.60 -5.01 -39.61
CA LYS A 100 -37.24 -3.70 -39.45
C LYS A 100 -36.11 -2.68 -39.39
N ASP A 101 -36.08 -1.85 -40.43
CA ASP A 101 -35.27 -0.66 -40.56
C ASP A 101 -33.84 -0.88 -41.10
N LEU A 102 -33.64 -1.86 -41.99
CA LEU A 102 -32.62 -1.66 -43.00
C LEU A 102 -33.17 -0.69 -44.05
N PRO A 103 -32.49 0.44 -44.33
CA PRO A 103 -32.83 1.21 -45.53
C PRO A 103 -32.72 0.25 -46.71
N SER A 104 -33.68 0.32 -47.64
CA SER A 104 -33.68 -0.49 -48.86
C SER A 104 -32.41 -0.22 -49.67
N ILE A 105 -31.33 -0.96 -49.37
CA ILE A 105 -30.06 -0.95 -50.11
C ILE A 105 -30.24 -1.92 -51.28
N LEU A 106 -31.25 -1.66 -52.10
CA LEU A 106 -31.35 -2.19 -53.47
C LEU A 106 -31.64 -1.08 -54.48
N ASN A 107 -31.39 0.18 -54.13
CA ASN A 107 -30.91 1.13 -55.13
C ASN A 107 -29.43 0.84 -55.35
N ILE A 108 -29.16 -0.22 -56.12
CA ILE A 108 -27.90 -0.35 -56.83
C ILE A 108 -27.88 0.83 -57.79
N PHE A 109 -27.35 1.96 -57.31
CA PHE A 109 -26.94 3.02 -58.21
C PHE A 109 -25.87 2.38 -59.09
N GLU A 110 -26.22 2.17 -60.36
CA GLU A 110 -25.25 1.91 -61.40
C GLU A 110 -24.14 2.95 -61.20
N LYS A 111 -22.92 2.47 -60.91
CA LYS A 111 -21.76 3.35 -60.84
C LYS A 111 -21.51 3.85 -62.24
N THR A 112 -22.26 4.88 -62.63
CA THR A 112 -21.86 5.75 -63.71
C THR A 112 -20.54 6.36 -63.26
N ASP A 113 -19.48 6.09 -64.02
CA ASP A 113 -18.24 6.85 -63.86
C ASP A 113 -18.63 8.32 -63.82
N PRO A 114 -18.11 9.11 -62.86
CA PRO A 114 -18.47 10.51 -62.75
C PRO A 114 -18.23 11.13 -64.11
N GLY A 115 -19.32 11.46 -64.82
CA GLY A 115 -19.26 12.05 -66.14
C GLY A 115 -18.25 13.17 -66.06
N THR A 116 -17.31 13.19 -67.01
CA THR A 116 -16.12 14.04 -67.07
C THR A 116 -16.50 15.51 -66.97
N SER A 117 -16.93 15.95 -65.79
CA SER A 117 -16.93 17.32 -65.38
C SER A 117 -15.46 17.62 -65.31
N GLN A 118 -14.98 18.27 -66.36
CA GLN A 118 -13.65 18.85 -66.39
C GLN A 118 -13.62 19.98 -65.37
N GLN A 119 -13.81 19.65 -64.08
CA GLN A 119 -13.25 20.44 -63.01
C GLN A 119 -11.76 20.33 -63.24
N LYS A 120 -11.23 21.32 -63.95
CA LYS A 120 -9.82 21.55 -64.14
C LYS A 120 -9.23 21.53 -62.73
N VAL A 121 -8.59 20.41 -62.36
CA VAL A 121 -7.86 20.30 -61.11
C VAL A 121 -6.66 21.22 -61.30
N GLU A 122 -6.87 22.50 -60.98
CA GLU A 122 -5.79 23.46 -60.96
C GLU A 122 -4.82 22.99 -59.88
N ALA A 123 -3.56 22.85 -60.27
CA ALA A 123 -2.50 22.54 -59.33
C ALA A 123 -2.62 23.52 -58.16
N PRO A 124 -2.62 23.04 -56.90
CA PRO A 124 -2.82 23.91 -55.75
C PRO A 124 -1.86 25.10 -55.88
N THR A 125 -2.42 26.31 -56.01
CA THR A 125 -1.71 27.59 -56.04
C THR A 125 -0.59 27.53 -55.02
N ASN A 126 0.64 27.90 -55.40
CA ASN A 126 1.89 27.88 -54.62
C ASN A 126 1.73 28.23 -53.13
N GLN A 127 1.15 27.33 -52.34
CA GLN A 127 1.03 27.46 -50.90
C GLN A 127 2.43 27.15 -50.40
N VAL A 128 3.15 28.19 -50.02
CA VAL A 128 4.47 28.09 -49.41
C VAL A 128 4.31 27.21 -48.17
N ALA A 129 4.61 25.91 -48.31
CA ALA A 129 4.47 24.95 -47.23
C ALA A 129 5.31 25.44 -46.06
N GLU A 130 4.65 25.79 -44.95
CA GLU A 130 5.35 26.26 -43.76
C GLU A 130 6.39 25.22 -43.36
N LYS A 131 7.67 25.62 -43.34
CA LYS A 131 8.77 24.74 -43.01
C LYS A 131 8.72 24.38 -41.52
N GLN A 132 7.96 23.34 -41.15
CA GLN A 132 7.80 22.84 -39.78
C GLN A 132 9.03 22.05 -39.28
N ALA A 133 10.24 22.52 -39.59
CA ALA A 133 11.49 21.85 -39.24
C ALA A 133 11.65 21.66 -37.72
N ALA A 134 11.19 22.63 -36.91
CA ALA A 134 11.17 22.52 -35.46
C ALA A 134 10.35 21.31 -34.97
N ARG A 135 9.17 21.07 -35.56
CA ARG A 135 8.31 19.92 -35.21
C ARG A 135 8.97 18.61 -35.61
N LEU A 136 9.64 18.57 -36.77
CA LEU A 136 10.41 17.38 -37.20
C LEU A 136 11.55 17.05 -36.22
N ILE A 137 12.27 18.05 -35.71
CA ILE A 137 13.32 17.84 -34.70
C ILE A 137 12.73 17.23 -33.42
N ILE A 138 11.61 17.76 -32.93
CA ILE A 138 10.92 17.23 -31.73
C ILE A 138 10.49 15.78 -31.97
N THR A 139 9.89 15.50 -33.12
CA THR A 139 9.44 14.16 -33.51
C THR A 139 10.61 13.18 -33.61
N ARG A 140 11.73 13.58 -34.23
CA ARG A 140 12.95 12.75 -34.31
C ARG A 140 13.52 12.46 -32.91
N ARG A 141 13.54 13.43 -32.00
CA ARG A 141 13.96 13.22 -30.60
C ARG A 141 13.03 12.26 -29.86
N LYS A 142 11.71 12.39 -30.01
CA LYS A 142 10.72 11.47 -29.43
C LYS A 142 10.87 10.06 -30.02
N LYS A 143 11.03 9.94 -31.34
CA LYS A 143 11.32 8.67 -32.04
C LYS A 143 12.57 8.01 -31.48
N MET A 144 13.66 8.74 -31.36
CA MET A 144 14.92 8.23 -30.85
C MET A 144 14.82 7.78 -29.38
N ARG A 145 14.14 8.55 -28.52
CA ARG A 145 13.87 8.14 -27.12
C ARG A 145 13.06 6.85 -27.04
N LYS A 146 11.97 6.74 -27.82
CA LYS A 146 11.14 5.52 -27.89
C LYS A 146 11.94 4.32 -28.42
N HIS A 147 12.75 4.52 -29.45
CA HIS A 147 13.62 3.49 -30.02
C HIS A 147 14.65 2.98 -29.01
N LYS A 148 15.39 3.89 -28.36
CA LYS A 148 16.37 3.55 -27.31
C LYS A 148 15.70 2.85 -26.13
N LEU A 149 14.54 3.32 -25.70
CA LEU A 149 13.77 2.68 -24.62
C LEU A 149 13.36 1.26 -24.99
N ARG A 150 12.81 1.04 -26.20
CA ARG A 150 12.49 -0.31 -26.70
C ARG A 150 13.72 -1.21 -26.73
N LYS A 151 14.86 -0.73 -27.21
CA LYS A 151 16.14 -1.47 -27.22
C LYS A 151 16.57 -1.85 -25.80
N LEU A 152 16.48 -0.94 -24.84
CA LEU A 152 16.76 -1.20 -23.42
C LEU A 152 15.80 -2.25 -22.84
N ARG A 153 14.49 -2.15 -23.12
CA ARG A 153 13.49 -3.11 -22.62
C ARG A 153 13.76 -4.52 -23.10
N LYS A 154 14.17 -4.68 -24.37
CA LYS A 154 14.57 -5.97 -24.92
C LYS A 154 15.83 -6.50 -24.23
N LYS A 155 16.87 -5.66 -24.08
CA LYS A 155 18.14 -6.04 -23.42
C LYS A 155 17.94 -6.44 -21.95
N MET A 156 17.09 -5.74 -21.21
CA MET A 156 16.91 -5.89 -19.76
C MET A 156 15.65 -6.69 -19.36
N LYS A 157 14.99 -7.37 -20.31
CA LYS A 157 13.71 -8.08 -20.11
C LYS A 157 13.70 -8.94 -18.84
N PHE A 158 14.73 -9.77 -18.67
CA PHE A 158 14.81 -10.71 -17.55
C PHE A 158 15.16 -10.05 -16.22
N VAL A 159 16.03 -9.03 -16.24
CA VAL A 159 16.37 -8.25 -15.04
C VAL A 159 15.11 -7.57 -14.48
N TRP A 160 14.32 -6.93 -15.34
CA TRP A 160 13.07 -6.29 -14.92
C TRP A 160 11.99 -7.30 -14.54
N ALA A 161 11.94 -8.48 -15.17
CA ALA A 161 11.05 -9.55 -14.73
C ALA A 161 11.37 -9.98 -13.29
N LYS A 162 12.66 -10.17 -12.96
CA LYS A 162 13.11 -10.47 -11.59
C LYS A 162 12.75 -9.35 -10.60
N VAL A 163 12.94 -8.09 -10.98
CA VAL A 163 12.56 -6.94 -10.15
C VAL A 163 11.03 -6.89 -9.94
N ARG A 164 10.24 -7.13 -10.99
CA ARG A 164 8.78 -7.20 -10.90
C ARG A 164 8.35 -8.32 -9.95
N GLN A 165 8.87 -9.52 -10.13
CA GLN A 165 8.58 -10.67 -9.26
C GLN A 165 8.87 -10.35 -7.78
N LYS A 166 10.02 -9.71 -7.50
CA LYS A 166 10.34 -9.28 -6.12
C LYS A 166 9.36 -8.24 -5.57
N ARG A 167 8.85 -7.34 -6.40
CA ARG A 167 7.84 -6.34 -5.98
C ARG A 167 6.51 -7.01 -5.68
N GLU A 168 6.05 -7.90 -6.55
CA GLU A 168 4.81 -8.63 -6.32
C GLU A 168 4.91 -9.54 -5.08
N TYR A 169 6.03 -10.23 -4.89
CA TYR A 169 6.28 -11.02 -3.67
C TYR A 169 6.22 -10.16 -2.40
N ARG A 170 6.79 -8.95 -2.42
CA ARG A 170 6.72 -8.02 -1.27
C ARG A 170 5.29 -7.57 -0.98
N LYS A 171 4.51 -7.25 -2.02
CA LYS A 171 3.11 -6.88 -1.87
C LYS A 171 2.29 -8.03 -1.28
N GLU A 172 2.48 -9.24 -1.80
CA GLU A 172 1.79 -10.43 -1.30
C GLU A 172 2.14 -10.68 0.17
N LYS A 173 3.42 -10.59 0.53
CA LYS A 173 3.84 -10.75 1.92
C LYS A 173 3.27 -9.67 2.84
N GLN A 174 3.20 -8.42 2.39
CA GLN A 174 2.55 -7.33 3.14
C GLN A 174 1.07 -7.60 3.33
N PHE A 175 0.38 -8.01 2.27
CA PHE A 175 -1.03 -8.38 2.31
C PHE A 175 -1.28 -9.52 3.30
N GLN A 176 -0.50 -10.61 3.23
CA GLN A 176 -0.61 -11.73 4.16
C GLN A 176 -0.38 -11.29 5.61
N ALA A 177 0.64 -10.45 5.87
CA ALA A 177 0.90 -9.93 7.19
C ALA A 177 -0.27 -9.08 7.73
N GLU A 178 -0.89 -8.25 6.88
CA GLU A 178 -2.08 -7.48 7.25
C GLU A 178 -3.27 -8.37 7.59
N GLN A 179 -3.52 -9.42 6.79
CA GLN A 179 -4.60 -10.36 7.07
C GLN A 179 -4.35 -11.14 8.37
N MET A 180 -3.14 -11.66 8.56
CA MET A 180 -2.77 -12.33 9.82
C MET A 180 -2.87 -11.39 11.02
N ALA A 181 -2.54 -10.11 10.87
CA ALA A 181 -2.69 -9.12 11.92
C ALA A 181 -4.17 -8.90 12.29
N LYS A 182 -5.07 -8.89 11.30
CA LYS A 182 -6.52 -8.83 11.55
C LYS A 182 -7.00 -10.07 12.30
N VAL A 183 -6.66 -11.27 11.82
CA VAL A 183 -7.01 -12.54 12.49
C VAL A 183 -6.55 -12.53 13.93
N ARG A 184 -5.27 -12.21 14.19
CA ARG A 184 -4.72 -12.10 15.55
C ARG A 184 -5.46 -11.06 16.40
N ARG A 185 -5.87 -9.94 15.82
CA ARG A 185 -6.65 -8.92 16.53
C ARG A 185 -8.04 -9.44 16.92
N TYR A 186 -8.68 -10.22 16.06
CA TYR A 186 -9.97 -10.85 16.37
C TYR A 186 -9.83 -11.98 17.40
N ASP A 187 -8.79 -12.81 17.28
CA ASP A 187 -8.54 -13.89 18.24
C ASP A 187 -8.19 -13.35 19.63
N ALA A 188 -7.47 -12.23 19.70
CA ALA A 188 -7.12 -11.56 20.95
C ALA A 188 -8.22 -10.62 21.47
N PHE A 189 -9.39 -10.54 20.81
CA PHE A 189 -10.44 -9.62 21.22
C PHE A 189 -11.20 -10.16 22.45
N ASP A 190 -10.95 -9.55 23.60
CA ASP A 190 -11.80 -9.72 24.79
C ASP A 190 -12.84 -8.60 24.88
N ALA A 191 -14.11 -8.97 24.84
CA ALA A 191 -15.23 -8.04 24.93
C ALA A 191 -15.27 -7.31 26.29
N ALA A 192 -14.90 -7.99 27.38
CA ALA A 192 -14.93 -7.40 28.71
C ALA A 192 -13.86 -6.31 28.85
N GLU A 193 -12.64 -6.60 28.38
CA GLU A 193 -11.55 -5.62 28.33
C GLU A 193 -11.91 -4.42 27.42
N TYR A 194 -12.49 -4.67 26.24
CA TYR A 194 -12.93 -3.60 25.34
C TYR A 194 -13.93 -2.64 26.00
N VAL A 195 -14.95 -3.16 26.69
CA VAL A 195 -15.93 -2.31 27.39
C VAL A 195 -15.27 -1.52 28.53
N LYS A 196 -14.37 -2.15 29.30
CA LYS A 196 -13.61 -1.45 30.36
C LYS A 196 -12.80 -0.29 29.78
N ASP A 197 -12.16 -0.50 28.64
CA ASP A 197 -11.37 0.51 27.96
C ASP A 197 -12.23 1.68 27.44
N ILE A 198 -13.41 1.40 26.87
CA ILE A 198 -14.35 2.45 26.46
C ILE A 198 -14.85 3.25 27.67
N LEU A 199 -15.20 2.58 28.77
CA LEU A 199 -15.60 3.27 30.00
C LEU A 199 -14.46 4.11 30.59
N ARG A 200 -13.21 3.63 30.51
CA ARG A 200 -12.01 4.39 30.92
C ARG A 200 -11.84 5.63 30.07
N GLN A 201 -11.84 5.50 28.74
CA GLN A 201 -11.70 6.61 27.79
C GLN A 201 -12.81 7.65 27.95
N THR A 202 -14.04 7.20 28.20
CA THR A 202 -15.20 8.08 28.42
C THR A 202 -15.09 8.87 29.72
N LYS A 203 -14.51 8.27 30.77
CA LYS A 203 -14.28 8.92 32.06
C LYS A 203 -13.05 9.84 32.06
N GLU A 204 -12.06 9.55 31.21
CA GLU A 204 -10.84 10.34 31.10
C GLU A 204 -11.13 11.74 30.52
N LYS A 205 -10.70 12.78 31.24
CA LYS A 205 -10.86 14.17 30.78
C LYS A 205 -9.77 14.47 29.75
N PRO A 206 -10.12 14.84 28.50
CA PRO A 206 -9.11 15.15 27.49
C PRO A 206 -8.29 16.37 27.92
N THR A 207 -6.96 16.28 27.81
CA THR A 207 -6.09 17.42 28.08
C THR A 207 -6.25 18.49 27.00
N PRO A 208 -6.33 19.78 27.37
CA PRO A 208 -6.44 20.84 26.39
C PRO A 208 -5.18 20.94 25.53
N LYS A 209 -5.33 21.29 24.25
CA LYS A 209 -4.21 21.46 23.30
C LYS A 209 -3.43 22.76 23.53
N THR A 210 -4.02 23.70 24.26
CA THR A 210 -3.46 25.02 24.54
C THR A 210 -3.53 25.30 26.03
N TRP A 211 -2.58 26.08 26.51
CA TRP A 211 -2.51 26.55 27.88
C TRP A 211 -2.34 28.06 27.89
N LYS A 212 -3.26 28.80 28.52
CA LYS A 212 -3.28 30.27 28.55
C LYS A 212 -3.08 30.88 27.15
N SER A 213 -3.86 30.40 26.19
CA SER A 213 -3.83 30.80 24.77
C SER A 213 -2.56 30.45 23.98
N LYS A 214 -1.56 29.80 24.59
CA LYS A 214 -0.34 29.34 23.90
C LYS A 214 -0.39 27.84 23.65
N ARG A 215 0.05 27.39 22.47
CA ARG A 215 0.14 25.96 22.14
C ARG A 215 1.45 25.39 22.68
N LEU A 216 1.36 24.38 23.52
CA LEU A 216 2.49 23.75 24.19
C LEU A 216 2.42 22.23 23.99
N PRO A 217 3.55 21.51 24.13
CA PRO A 217 3.55 20.05 24.16
C PRO A 217 2.66 19.50 25.29
N GLU A 218 2.02 18.36 25.05
CA GLU A 218 1.05 17.76 25.97
C GLU A 218 1.64 17.49 27.37
N PHE A 219 2.89 17.02 27.44
CA PHE A 219 3.56 16.73 28.71
C PHE A 219 3.71 18.00 29.59
N LEU A 220 4.08 19.13 28.99
CA LEU A 220 4.20 20.42 29.66
C LEU A 220 2.84 20.92 30.15
N ILE A 221 1.78 20.76 29.35
CA ILE A 221 0.42 21.15 29.74
C ILE A 221 -0.05 20.33 30.94
N LYS A 222 0.21 19.01 30.95
CA LYS A 222 -0.10 18.12 32.10
C LYS A 222 0.62 18.56 33.37
N GLU A 223 1.91 18.86 33.29
CA GLU A 223 2.67 19.36 34.45
C GLU A 223 2.15 20.71 34.97
N LEU A 224 1.83 21.64 34.07
CA LEU A 224 1.30 22.96 34.44
C LEU A 224 -0.11 22.87 35.06
N MET A 225 -0.97 22.01 34.50
CA MET A 225 -2.29 21.68 35.06
C MET A 225 -2.14 21.14 36.49
N LYS A 226 -1.26 20.15 36.68
CA LYS A 226 -1.01 19.53 37.99
C LYS A 226 -0.52 20.54 39.02
N LYS A 227 0.44 21.40 38.65
CA LYS A 227 0.92 22.50 39.52
C LYS A 227 -0.19 23.46 39.91
N GLU A 228 -1.11 23.77 38.99
CA GLU A 228 -2.25 24.66 39.27
C GLU A 228 -3.28 24.00 40.19
N GLU A 229 -3.57 22.71 40.00
CA GLU A 229 -4.42 21.93 40.89
C GLU A 229 -3.84 21.84 42.31
N GLU A 230 -2.55 21.55 42.45
CA GLU A 230 -1.85 21.53 43.74
C GLU A 230 -1.94 22.89 44.45
N LYS A 231 -1.75 23.99 43.71
CA LYS A 231 -1.89 25.35 44.26
C LYS A 231 -3.33 25.63 44.72
N LYS A 232 -4.33 25.22 43.94
CA LYS A 232 -5.76 25.36 44.30
C LYS A 232 -6.10 24.55 45.57
N ILE A 233 -5.55 23.34 45.70
CA ILE A 233 -5.74 22.49 46.88
C ILE A 233 -5.14 23.13 48.12
N LYS A 234 -3.89 23.61 48.05
CA LYS A 234 -3.22 24.31 49.17
C LYS A 234 -4.01 25.52 49.64
N ASN A 235 -4.41 26.39 48.71
CA ASN A 235 -5.23 27.56 49.02
C ASN A 235 -6.57 27.17 49.66
N ARG A 236 -7.22 26.09 49.20
CA ARG A 236 -8.47 25.58 49.80
C ARG A 236 -8.26 25.08 51.24
N GLN A 237 -7.18 24.35 51.49
CA GLN A 237 -6.82 23.87 52.83
C GLN A 237 -6.56 25.03 53.79
N GLU A 238 -5.84 26.06 53.35
CA GLU A 238 -5.60 27.26 54.15
C GLU A 238 -6.91 27.99 54.48
N ARG A 239 -7.81 28.15 53.51
CA ARG A 239 -9.14 28.75 53.75
C ARG A 239 -9.94 27.97 54.79
N LEU A 240 -9.97 26.64 54.68
CA LEU A 240 -10.66 25.78 55.65
C LEU A 240 -10.05 25.89 57.05
N LYS A 241 -8.72 26.01 57.17
CA LYS A 241 -8.04 26.24 58.45
C LYS A 241 -8.45 27.58 59.06
N LEU A 242 -8.47 28.66 58.27
CA LEU A 242 -8.88 29.98 58.74
C LEU A 242 -10.35 30.00 59.18
N GLU A 243 -11.23 29.35 58.41
CA GLU A 243 -12.66 29.24 58.78
C GLU A 243 -12.84 28.45 60.09
N ALA A 244 -12.10 27.36 60.27
CA ALA A 244 -12.11 26.60 61.51
C ALA A 244 -11.63 27.43 62.71
N LEU A 245 -10.54 28.21 62.55
CA LEU A 245 -10.04 29.12 63.59
C LEU A 245 -11.05 30.22 63.92
N GLN A 246 -11.73 30.76 62.91
CA GLN A 246 -12.75 31.78 63.11
C GLN A 246 -13.94 31.22 63.90
N LYS A 247 -14.42 30.02 63.58
CA LYS A 247 -15.47 29.33 64.36
C LYS A 247 -15.06 29.12 65.80
N ILE A 248 -13.81 28.71 66.04
CA ILE A 248 -13.27 28.57 67.40
C ILE A 248 -13.33 29.91 68.14
N LYS A 249 -12.87 30.99 67.50
CA LYS A 249 -12.88 32.35 68.07
C LYS A 249 -14.30 32.85 68.39
N ASP A 250 -15.24 32.60 67.47
CA ASP A 250 -16.64 33.01 67.63
C ASP A 250 -17.31 32.23 68.77
N ASN A 251 -17.01 30.93 68.94
CA ASN A 251 -17.46 30.14 70.08
C ASN A 251 -16.90 30.65 71.42
N TYR A 252 -15.60 30.96 71.49
CA TYR A 252 -15.01 31.55 72.72
C TYR A 252 -15.65 32.90 73.05
N LYS A 253 -15.97 33.71 72.04
CA LYS A 253 -16.64 35.00 72.22
C LYS A 253 -18.07 34.83 72.74
N SER A 254 -18.84 33.86 72.23
CA SER A 254 -20.18 33.58 72.75
C SER A 254 -20.14 33.08 74.20
N ASP A 255 -19.17 32.23 74.56
CA ASP A 255 -19.03 31.74 75.94
C ASP A 255 -18.66 32.85 76.94
N LEU A 256 -17.91 33.86 76.50
CA LEU A 256 -17.56 35.04 77.29
C LEU A 256 -18.73 36.02 77.49
N LEU A 257 -19.67 36.11 76.55
CA LEU A 257 -20.86 36.97 76.64
C LEU A 257 -22.04 36.29 77.37
N SER A 258 -21.95 34.99 77.66
CA SER A 258 -22.97 34.22 78.37
C SER A 258 -22.77 34.18 79.90
N LYS A 259 -21.75 34.87 80.43
CA LYS A 259 -21.46 35.04 81.86
C LYS A 259 -21.72 36.48 82.28
#